data_AF-A0A1L8MKR8-F1
#
_entry.id   AF-A0A1L8MKR8-F1
#
_cell.length_a   1.000
_cell.length_b   1.000
_cell.length_c   1.000
_cell.angle_alpha   90.00
_cell.angle_beta   90.00
_cell.angle_gamma   90.00
#
_symmetry.space_group_name_H-M   'P 1'
#
loop_
_entity.id
_entity.type
_entity.pdbx_description
1 polymer ?
#
loop_
_entity_poly.entity_id
_entity_poly.type
_entity_poly.pdbx_seq_one_letter_code
_entity_poly.pdbx_strand_id
1 'polypeptide(L)'
;MILPQRRSRLLTPLFIKKLSPRELRHYKIGAYLSYIPAYLYIVNIFSDNPSHLILAALAAVALTEWNLAHFDFQNNFKEKKLEDILLLLSVLAQLLAIGLWGLPEELAILQLLGLHITFIYYVLSRNNLLIQGRFGVLSFIDAFRGFWTIPFGHFRFRSRMRKIKMATEDTKPTIDPGVLVTVLVSLIVASILGSFAISQLQVVSENFKDVTQGIAHFLGSLFSNLTWLDYLCDLFIYGPLSLPLGAYLYGLIIAPVIHQKASKADYASIQGKLSNYRVLPYYSTYIIIGSLCLIYSLFLVTSIFDLQSLLQLNHISPQDASSTAVAGFWQLVRIALLNFTILALCYFFSSVFIWDKKIGKIFLTLLFAYTLAFALLAAWKLFGIYINLYGLTPLRLISGWFITVLIFWTCLTLARLCKSFDSVRLAIFYTLISFSCLPYLFGIFIN
;
A
#
# COMPACT_ATOMS: atom_id res chain seq x y z
N MET A 1 13.31 29.70 55.13
CA MET A 1 13.79 28.72 54.13
C MET A 1 12.60 28.36 53.24
N ILE A 2 12.41 29.06 52.14
CA ILE A 2 11.24 28.90 51.26
C ILE A 2 11.65 27.92 50.16
N LEU A 3 11.09 26.71 50.19
CA LEU A 3 11.28 25.72 49.14
C LEU A 3 10.69 26.26 47.82
N PRO A 4 11.42 26.19 46.69
CA PRO A 4 10.87 26.62 45.42
C PRO A 4 9.82 25.61 44.95
N GLN A 5 8.57 26.06 44.81
CA GLN A 5 7.54 25.33 44.08
C GLN A 5 8.05 25.04 42.67
N ARG A 6 8.40 23.77 42.42
CA ARG A 6 8.71 23.24 41.09
C ARG A 6 7.44 23.36 40.22
N ARG A 7 7.27 24.50 39.54
CA ARG A 7 6.31 24.63 38.43
C ARG A 7 6.79 23.73 37.28
N SER A 8 6.41 22.47 37.31
CA SER A 8 6.43 21.64 36.10
C SER A 8 5.30 22.11 35.18
N ARG A 9 5.44 23.30 34.60
CA ARG A 9 4.69 23.66 33.39
C ARG A 9 5.26 22.78 32.29
N LEU A 10 4.73 21.56 32.15
CA LEU A 10 4.76 20.84 30.88
C LEU A 10 4.28 21.85 29.85
N LEU A 11 5.21 22.36 29.03
CA LEU A 11 4.92 23.24 27.91
C LEU A 11 4.02 22.45 26.96
N THR A 12 2.71 22.48 27.22
CA THR A 12 1.71 22.01 26.27
C THR A 12 1.83 22.95 25.08
N PRO A 13 2.25 22.46 23.90
CA PRO A 13 2.43 23.31 22.75
C PRO A 13 1.13 24.09 22.46
N LEU A 14 1.28 25.35 22.02
CA LEU A 14 0.20 26.34 21.89
C LEU A 14 -1.04 25.83 21.15
N PHE A 15 -0.88 24.90 20.20
CA PHE A 15 -2.01 24.32 19.47
C PHE A 15 -2.87 23.36 20.31
N ILE A 16 -2.31 22.67 21.31
CA ILE A 16 -3.10 21.80 22.21
C ILE A 16 -4.05 22.64 23.07
N LYS A 17 -3.64 23.87 23.41
CA LYS A 17 -4.49 24.81 24.16
C LYS A 17 -5.67 25.35 23.33
N LYS A 18 -5.63 25.22 22.00
CA LYS A 18 -6.72 25.62 21.10
C LYS A 18 -7.79 24.54 20.89
N LEU A 19 -7.59 23.34 21.45
CA LEU A 19 -8.53 22.22 21.31
C LEU A 19 -9.69 22.36 22.31
N SER A 20 -10.89 22.03 21.87
CA SER A 20 -12.05 21.95 22.75
C SER A 20 -11.93 20.76 23.74
N PRO A 21 -12.61 20.79 24.90
CA PRO A 21 -12.59 19.67 25.86
C PRO A 21 -13.01 18.33 25.24
N ARG A 22 -13.96 18.35 24.30
CA ARG A 22 -14.44 17.16 23.56
C ARG A 22 -13.36 16.59 22.65
N GLU A 23 -12.69 17.43 21.86
CA GLU A 23 -11.57 17.00 21.00
C GLU A 23 -10.41 16.44 21.84
N LEU A 24 -10.13 17.07 22.98
CA LEU A 24 -9.08 16.60 23.88
C LEU A 24 -9.42 15.23 24.47
N ARG A 25 -10.69 14.97 24.79
CA ARG A 25 -11.19 13.64 25.17
C ARG A 25 -10.95 12.62 24.07
N HIS A 26 -11.34 12.96 22.84
CA HIS A 26 -11.18 12.11 21.67
C HIS A 26 -9.72 11.71 21.45
N TYR A 27 -8.80 12.67 21.37
CA TYR A 27 -7.39 12.36 21.17
C TYR A 27 -6.76 11.58 22.32
N LYS A 28 -7.22 11.80 23.56
CA LYS A 28 -6.78 11.02 24.72
C LYS A 28 -7.27 9.58 24.67
N ILE A 29 -8.53 9.34 24.29
CA ILE A 29 -9.07 7.99 24.05
C ILE A 29 -8.28 7.31 22.93
N GLY A 30 -8.00 8.03 21.84
CA GLY A 30 -7.20 7.53 20.73
C GLY A 30 -5.79 7.08 21.12
N ALA A 31 -5.19 7.73 22.12
CA ALA A 31 -3.88 7.34 22.66
C ALA A 31 -3.89 5.98 23.40
N TYR A 32 -5.04 5.61 23.96
CA TYR A 32 -5.26 4.29 24.54
C TYR A 32 -5.66 3.28 23.47
N LEU A 33 -6.60 3.62 22.57
CA LEU A 33 -7.06 2.74 21.51
C LEU A 33 -5.93 2.35 20.53
N SER A 34 -4.94 3.22 20.28
CA SER A 34 -3.78 2.88 19.44
C SER A 34 -2.89 1.77 20.00
N TYR A 35 -3.09 1.38 21.27
CA TYR A 35 -2.40 0.24 21.86
C TYR A 35 -2.91 -1.10 21.34
N ILE A 36 -4.23 -1.22 21.10
CA ILE A 36 -4.88 -2.48 20.71
C ILE A 36 -4.30 -3.05 19.41
N PRO A 37 -4.29 -2.32 18.27
CA PRO A 37 -3.69 -2.84 17.04
C PRO A 37 -2.19 -3.07 17.19
N ALA A 38 -1.49 -2.27 17.98
CA ALA A 38 -0.07 -2.45 18.23
C ALA A 38 0.24 -3.73 19.01
N TYR A 39 -0.56 -4.04 20.04
CA TYR A 39 -0.39 -5.25 20.84
C TYR A 39 -0.61 -6.50 19.99
N LEU A 40 -1.73 -6.54 19.26
CA LEU A 40 -2.07 -7.66 18.36
C LEU A 40 -0.99 -7.87 17.28
N TYR A 41 -0.45 -6.79 16.73
CA TYR A 41 0.63 -6.87 15.74
C TYR A 41 1.93 -7.43 16.33
N ILE A 42 2.31 -6.99 17.55
CA ILE A 42 3.48 -7.54 18.23
C ILE A 42 3.28 -9.01 18.57
N VAL A 43 2.10 -9.40 19.08
CA VAL A 43 1.77 -10.81 19.34
C VAL A 43 1.95 -11.63 18.06
N ASN A 44 1.45 -11.14 16.92
CA ASN A 44 1.65 -11.80 15.63
C ASN A 44 3.12 -11.99 15.22
N ILE A 45 4.04 -11.10 15.62
CA ILE A 45 5.46 -11.28 15.29
C ILE A 45 6.04 -12.50 16.00
N PHE A 46 5.51 -12.82 17.19
CA PHE A 46 5.98 -13.93 18.02
C PHE A 46 5.10 -15.18 17.94
N SER A 47 3.86 -15.02 17.45
CA SER A 47 2.94 -16.11 17.17
C SER A 47 2.91 -16.35 15.67
N ASP A 48 3.18 -17.57 15.20
CA ASP A 48 3.08 -17.94 13.78
C ASP A 48 1.61 -18.02 13.27
N ASN A 49 0.69 -17.29 13.89
CA ASN A 49 -0.74 -17.29 13.58
C ASN A 49 -1.17 -15.96 12.93
N PRO A 50 -1.52 -15.96 11.62
CA PRO A 50 -1.86 -14.74 10.88
C PRO A 50 -3.16 -14.07 11.35
N SER A 51 -3.97 -14.74 12.18
CA SER A 51 -5.19 -14.15 12.76
C SER A 51 -4.91 -12.86 13.54
N HIS A 52 -3.80 -12.81 14.29
CA HIS A 52 -3.41 -11.64 15.07
C HIS A 52 -3.04 -10.45 14.17
N LEU A 53 -2.35 -10.68 13.04
CA LEU A 53 -2.08 -9.65 12.03
C LEU A 53 -3.37 -9.07 11.45
N ILE A 54 -4.34 -9.94 11.15
CA ILE A 54 -5.61 -9.51 10.58
C ILE A 54 -6.40 -8.67 11.58
N LEU A 55 -6.52 -9.13 12.83
CA LEU A 55 -7.17 -8.38 13.90
C LEU A 55 -6.46 -7.05 14.16
N ALA A 56 -5.12 -7.03 14.13
CA ALA A 56 -4.34 -5.80 14.25
C ALA A 56 -4.65 -4.80 13.14
N ALA A 57 -4.69 -5.25 11.89
CA ALA A 57 -4.98 -4.41 10.75
C ALA A 57 -6.44 -3.89 10.76
N LEU A 58 -7.41 -4.76 11.07
CA LEU A 58 -8.81 -4.35 11.23
C LEU A 58 -8.98 -3.33 12.36
N ALA A 59 -8.33 -3.53 13.50
CA ALA A 59 -8.34 -2.56 14.60
C ALA A 59 -7.68 -1.23 14.20
N ALA A 60 -6.62 -1.25 13.37
CA ALA A 60 -5.97 -0.04 12.87
C ALA A 60 -6.83 0.72 11.84
N VAL A 61 -7.56 0.00 10.98
CA VAL A 61 -8.56 0.58 10.07
C VAL A 61 -9.71 1.19 10.86
N ALA A 62 -10.26 0.46 11.84
CA ALA A 62 -11.32 0.96 12.71
C ALA A 62 -10.88 2.21 13.48
N LEU A 63 -9.64 2.24 13.98
CA LEU A 63 -9.06 3.42 14.62
C LEU A 63 -8.97 4.62 13.68
N THR A 64 -8.64 4.38 12.40
CA THR A 64 -8.54 5.42 11.37
C THR A 64 -9.91 6.02 11.05
N GLU A 65 -10.94 5.19 10.85
CA GLU A 65 -12.30 5.68 10.60
C GLU A 65 -12.92 6.34 11.85
N TRP A 66 -12.70 5.78 13.04
CA TRP A 66 -13.15 6.39 14.30
C TRP A 66 -12.54 7.78 14.52
N ASN A 67 -11.26 7.96 14.16
CA ASN A 67 -10.60 9.26 14.30
C ASN A 67 -11.26 10.36 13.46
N LEU A 68 -11.85 10.01 12.31
CA LEU A 68 -12.53 10.95 11.41
C LEU A 68 -14.01 11.13 11.74
N ALA A 69 -14.68 10.09 12.24
CA ALA A 69 -16.08 10.12 12.65
C ALA A 69 -16.38 11.20 13.71
N HIS A 70 -15.40 11.55 14.54
CA HIS A 70 -15.55 12.57 15.58
C HIS A 70 -15.69 14.00 15.05
N PHE A 71 -15.26 14.29 13.81
CA PHE A 71 -15.28 15.65 13.27
C PHE A 71 -16.55 15.97 12.47
N ASP A 72 -17.12 15.01 11.73
CA ASP A 72 -18.44 15.11 11.08
C ASP A 72 -18.84 13.78 10.41
N PHE A 73 -19.61 12.91 11.08
CA PHE A 73 -19.93 11.57 10.54
C PHE A 73 -20.78 11.64 9.25
N GLN A 74 -21.69 12.61 9.13
CA GLN A 74 -22.63 12.69 8.01
C GLN A 74 -22.01 13.27 6.73
N ASN A 75 -21.12 14.25 6.84
CA ASN A 75 -20.43 14.81 5.67
C ASN A 75 -19.26 13.91 5.19
N ASN A 76 -18.58 13.23 6.10
CA ASN A 76 -17.43 12.38 5.77
C ASN A 76 -17.77 11.08 5.02
N PHE A 77 -19.02 10.62 5.07
CA PHE A 77 -19.49 9.47 4.26
C PHE A 77 -19.87 9.89 2.83
N LYS A 78 -20.30 11.15 2.64
CA LYS A 78 -20.71 11.68 1.33
C LYS A 78 -19.54 12.07 0.43
N GLU A 79 -18.37 12.38 0.98
CA GLU A 79 -17.18 12.83 0.23
C GLU A 79 -16.00 11.84 0.31
N LYS A 80 -16.22 10.52 0.23
CA LYS A 80 -15.10 9.59 0.13
C LYS A 80 -14.40 9.75 -1.21
N LYS A 81 -13.10 10.05 -1.19
CA LYS A 81 -12.29 10.09 -2.41
C LYS A 81 -12.17 8.69 -2.98
N LEU A 82 -11.97 8.62 -4.30
CA LEU A 82 -11.76 7.35 -5.00
C LEU A 82 -10.56 6.58 -4.43
N GLU A 83 -9.48 7.29 -4.05
CA GLU A 83 -8.34 6.73 -3.34
C GLU A 83 -8.72 6.06 -2.02
N ASP A 84 -9.56 6.71 -1.21
CA ASP A 84 -9.95 6.19 0.11
C ASP A 84 -10.68 4.86 -0.05
N ILE A 85 -11.60 4.78 -1.02
CA ILE A 85 -12.39 3.58 -1.31
C ILE A 85 -11.48 2.48 -1.84
N LEU A 86 -10.66 2.76 -2.86
CA LEU A 86 -9.78 1.77 -3.46
C LEU A 86 -8.77 1.23 -2.46
N LEU A 87 -8.17 2.09 -1.63
CA LEU A 87 -7.19 1.68 -0.64
C LEU A 87 -7.83 0.85 0.48
N LEU A 88 -9.01 1.26 0.98
CA LEU A 88 -9.74 0.48 1.97
C LEU A 88 -10.10 -0.90 1.42
N LEU A 89 -10.68 -0.97 0.21
CA LEU A 89 -11.01 -2.24 -0.44
C LEU A 89 -9.77 -3.10 -0.66
N SER A 90 -8.63 -2.50 -1.00
CA SER A 90 -7.38 -3.23 -1.20
C SER A 90 -6.81 -3.77 0.11
N VAL A 91 -6.84 -3.00 1.21
CA VAL A 91 -6.48 -3.51 2.54
C VAL A 91 -7.38 -4.70 2.90
N LEU A 92 -8.70 -4.55 2.78
CA LEU A 92 -9.64 -5.61 3.12
C LEU A 92 -9.45 -6.86 2.24
N ALA A 93 -9.22 -6.68 0.94
CA ALA A 93 -8.95 -7.78 0.02
C ALA A 93 -7.64 -8.51 0.36
N GLN A 94 -6.58 -7.78 0.72
CA GLN A 94 -5.32 -8.39 1.14
C GLN A 94 -5.46 -9.13 2.48
N LEU A 95 -6.20 -8.56 3.45
CA LEU A 95 -6.48 -9.25 4.72
C LEU A 95 -7.32 -10.50 4.53
N LEU A 96 -8.33 -10.45 3.66
CA LEU A 96 -9.14 -11.61 3.31
C LEU A 96 -8.27 -12.69 2.67
N ALA A 97 -7.36 -12.33 1.76
CA ALA A 97 -6.45 -13.30 1.16
C ALA A 97 -5.55 -13.99 2.19
N ILE A 98 -4.97 -13.22 3.13
CA ILE A 98 -4.19 -13.78 4.24
C ILE A 98 -5.05 -14.69 5.11
N GLY A 99 -6.32 -14.34 5.31
CA GLY A 99 -7.26 -15.17 6.06
C GLY A 99 -7.58 -16.50 5.38
N LEU A 100 -7.75 -16.49 4.06
CA LEU A 100 -8.15 -17.66 3.28
C LEU A 100 -6.99 -18.61 2.97
N TRP A 101 -5.85 -18.07 2.55
CA TRP A 101 -4.71 -18.87 2.06
C TRP A 101 -3.46 -18.72 2.92
N GLY A 102 -3.53 -18.02 4.05
CA GLY A 102 -2.39 -17.78 4.91
C GLY A 102 -1.32 -16.90 4.26
N LEU A 103 -0.08 -17.09 4.69
CA LEU A 103 1.11 -16.44 4.14
C LEU A 103 2.01 -17.50 3.50
N PRO A 104 1.79 -17.89 2.21
CA PRO A 104 2.67 -18.81 1.51
C PRO A 104 4.12 -18.29 1.54
N GLU A 105 5.10 -19.15 1.78
CA GLU A 105 6.50 -18.74 2.01
C GLU A 105 7.05 -17.87 0.87
N GLU A 106 6.72 -18.19 -0.37
CA GLU A 106 7.20 -17.48 -1.55
C GLU A 106 6.60 -16.07 -1.68
N LEU A 107 5.42 -15.86 -1.08
CA LEU A 107 4.69 -14.60 -1.17
C LEU A 107 4.68 -13.82 0.15
N ALA A 108 5.04 -14.43 1.28
CA ALA A 108 4.88 -13.89 2.62
C ALA A 108 5.47 -12.49 2.80
N ILE A 109 6.75 -12.30 2.43
CA ILE A 109 7.42 -10.98 2.49
C ILE A 109 6.70 -9.97 1.62
N LEU A 110 6.31 -10.39 0.41
CA LEU A 110 5.70 -9.51 -0.57
C LEU A 110 4.29 -9.10 -0.11
N GLN A 111 3.45 -10.02 0.38
CA GLN A 111 2.14 -9.73 0.95
C GLN A 111 2.25 -8.79 2.15
N LEU A 112 3.18 -9.07 3.08
CA LEU A 112 3.36 -8.26 4.27
C LEU A 112 3.77 -6.83 3.91
N LEU A 113 4.76 -6.67 3.02
CA LEU A 113 5.21 -5.36 2.57
C LEU A 113 4.11 -4.60 1.84
N GLY A 114 3.37 -5.28 0.96
CA GLY A 114 2.23 -4.71 0.24
C GLY A 114 1.12 -4.24 1.17
N LEU A 115 0.78 -5.03 2.20
CA LEU A 115 -0.22 -4.69 3.21
C LEU A 115 0.17 -3.43 3.97
N HIS A 116 1.43 -3.34 4.41
CA HIS A 116 1.94 -2.17 5.14
C HIS A 116 1.92 -0.90 4.28
N ILE A 117 2.41 -0.98 3.04
CA ILE A 117 2.41 0.17 2.13
C ILE A 117 0.98 0.61 1.81
N THR A 118 0.09 -0.35 1.54
CA THR A 118 -1.33 -0.07 1.26
C THR A 118 -2.00 0.59 2.47
N PHE A 119 -1.76 0.08 3.67
CA PHE A 119 -2.29 0.66 4.90
C PHE A 119 -1.76 2.08 5.16
N ILE A 120 -0.46 2.32 4.94
CA ILE A 120 0.12 3.66 5.06
C ILE A 120 -0.56 4.62 4.10
N TYR A 121 -0.69 4.26 2.82
CA TYR A 121 -1.39 5.10 1.85
C TYR A 121 -2.86 5.32 2.22
N TYR A 122 -3.54 4.28 2.72
CA TYR A 122 -4.91 4.40 3.20
C TYR A 122 -5.00 5.48 4.30
N VAL A 123 -4.16 5.41 5.34
CA VAL A 123 -4.15 6.42 6.41
C VAL A 123 -3.81 7.80 5.88
N LEU A 124 -2.84 7.92 4.96
CA LEU A 124 -2.46 9.21 4.38
C LEU A 124 -3.59 9.82 3.54
N SER A 125 -4.25 9.02 2.70
CA SER A 125 -5.38 9.47 1.88
C SER A 125 -6.53 9.89 2.78
N ARG A 126 -6.88 9.02 3.74
CA ARG A 126 -8.03 9.18 4.61
C ARG A 126 -7.89 10.36 5.57
N ASN A 127 -6.68 10.65 6.01
CA ASN A 127 -6.35 11.86 6.76
C ASN A 127 -6.08 13.09 5.88
N ASN A 128 -6.20 13.05 4.55
CA ASN A 128 -5.83 14.16 3.64
C ASN A 128 -4.37 14.65 3.76
N LEU A 129 -3.43 13.71 3.97
CA LEU A 129 -1.99 13.97 4.14
C LEU A 129 -1.14 13.79 2.87
N LEU A 130 -1.74 13.28 1.79
CA LEU A 130 -1.08 13.18 0.48
C LEU A 130 -0.66 14.57 0.00
N ILE A 131 0.60 14.73 -0.44
CA ILE A 131 1.14 16.04 -0.85
C ILE A 131 0.29 16.69 -1.95
N GLN A 132 -0.10 15.90 -2.94
CA GLN A 132 -0.90 16.37 -4.08
C GLN A 132 -2.41 16.27 -3.82
N GLY A 133 -2.83 15.86 -2.61
CA GLY A 133 -4.22 15.57 -2.25
C GLY A 133 -4.82 14.32 -2.89
N ARG A 134 -4.07 13.67 -3.79
CA ARG A 134 -4.37 12.46 -4.58
C ARG A 134 -3.06 11.76 -4.96
N PHE A 135 -3.13 10.56 -5.51
CA PHE A 135 -1.93 9.89 -6.04
C PHE A 135 -1.32 10.64 -7.22
N GLY A 136 0.00 10.69 -7.26
CA GLY A 136 0.75 11.23 -8.39
C GLY A 136 2.26 11.07 -8.24
N VAL A 137 3.04 11.97 -8.83
CA VAL A 137 4.51 11.78 -8.99
C VAL A 137 5.23 11.70 -7.64
N LEU A 138 4.70 12.37 -6.61
CA LEU A 138 5.29 12.39 -5.27
C LEU A 138 4.83 11.22 -4.38
N SER A 139 4.13 10.22 -4.91
CA SER A 139 3.60 9.12 -4.11
C SER A 139 4.70 8.37 -3.34
N PHE A 140 5.88 8.18 -3.94
CA PHE A 140 7.03 7.59 -3.22
C PHE A 140 7.47 8.44 -2.01
N ILE A 141 7.43 9.77 -2.12
CA ILE A 141 7.71 10.67 -1.00
C ILE A 141 6.58 10.57 0.04
N ASP A 142 5.33 10.44 -0.40
CA ASP A 142 4.20 10.21 0.50
C ASP A 142 4.36 8.89 1.28
N ALA A 143 4.74 7.79 0.63
CA ALA A 143 5.04 6.53 1.30
C ALA A 143 6.15 6.69 2.36
N PHE A 144 7.26 7.34 2.00
CA PHE A 144 8.35 7.58 2.94
C PHE A 144 7.93 8.49 4.11
N ARG A 145 7.13 9.53 3.84
CA ARG A 145 6.57 10.41 4.88
C ARG A 145 5.64 9.64 5.82
N GLY A 146 4.77 8.79 5.28
CA GLY A 146 3.84 7.98 6.06
C GLY A 146 4.53 6.87 6.85
N PHE A 147 5.64 6.33 6.33
CA PHE A 147 6.43 5.32 7.04
C PHE A 147 7.34 5.94 8.12
N TRP A 148 7.96 7.09 7.84
CA TRP A 148 9.02 7.62 8.71
C TRP A 148 8.68 9.00 9.28
N THR A 149 8.58 10.02 8.43
CA THR A 149 8.54 11.42 8.87
C THR A 149 7.35 11.74 9.76
N ILE A 150 6.16 11.29 9.39
CA ILE A 150 4.91 11.60 10.08
C ILE A 150 4.80 10.83 11.41
N PRO A 151 4.94 9.49 11.46
CA PRO A 151 4.85 8.75 12.72
C PRO A 151 5.89 9.21 13.74
N PHE A 152 7.17 9.33 13.34
CA PHE A 152 8.25 9.67 14.26
C PHE A 152 8.25 11.14 14.67
N GLY A 153 7.88 12.05 13.76
CA GLY A 153 7.68 13.47 14.10
C GLY A 153 6.62 13.68 15.18
N HIS A 154 5.61 12.80 15.23
CA HIS A 154 4.52 12.87 16.19
C HIS A 154 4.59 11.82 17.31
N PHE A 155 5.67 11.03 17.40
CA PHE A 155 5.79 9.90 18.33
C PHE A 155 5.52 10.28 19.80
N ARG A 156 6.00 11.46 20.22
CA ARG A 156 5.86 11.96 21.60
C ARG A 156 4.45 12.50 21.92
N PHE A 157 3.57 12.65 20.93
CA PHE A 157 2.22 13.20 21.18
C PHE A 157 1.36 12.25 22.00
N ARG A 158 1.51 10.93 21.82
CA ARG A 158 0.76 9.92 22.57
C ARG A 158 0.96 10.09 24.08
N SER A 159 2.21 10.22 24.53
CA SER A 159 2.52 10.39 25.95
C SER A 159 2.14 11.77 26.48
N ARG A 160 2.24 12.81 25.64
CA ARG A 160 1.78 14.17 25.98
C ARG A 160 0.27 14.21 26.23
N MET A 161 -0.54 13.61 25.36
CA MET A 161 -2.00 13.60 25.51
C MET A 161 -2.47 12.82 26.74
N ARG A 162 -1.82 11.69 27.07
CA ARG A 162 -2.13 10.93 28.29
C ARG A 162 -1.95 11.74 29.57
N LYS A 163 -0.98 12.67 29.61
CA LYS A 163 -0.64 13.49 30.78
C LYS A 163 -1.59 14.66 31.02
N ILE A 164 -2.47 14.99 30.07
CA ILE A 164 -3.39 16.12 30.23
C ILE A 164 -4.53 15.72 31.17
N LYS A 165 -4.72 16.52 32.24
CA LYS A 165 -5.87 16.43 33.15
C LYS A 165 -7.09 17.00 32.44
N MET A 166 -8.19 16.27 32.49
CA MET A 166 -9.46 16.67 31.89
C MET A 166 -10.42 17.13 32.97
N ALA A 167 -11.20 18.17 32.69
CA ALA A 167 -12.44 18.42 33.43
C ALA A 167 -13.45 17.33 33.07
N THR A 168 -14.14 16.78 34.06
CA THR A 168 -15.19 15.77 33.88
C THR A 168 -16.40 16.43 33.21
N GLU A 169 -16.63 16.08 31.94
CA GLU A 169 -17.92 16.27 31.30
C GLU A 169 -18.52 14.89 30.99
N ASP A 170 -19.62 14.58 31.67
CA ASP A 170 -20.47 13.43 31.39
C ASP A 170 -21.27 13.66 30.11
N THR A 171 -20.61 13.48 28.97
CA THR A 171 -21.31 13.23 27.72
C THR A 171 -21.19 11.74 27.44
N LYS A 172 -22.25 11.00 27.80
CA LYS A 172 -22.47 9.64 27.32
C LYS A 172 -22.94 9.74 25.86
N PRO A 173 -22.32 9.03 24.92
CA PRO A 173 -22.90 8.88 23.60
C PRO A 173 -24.21 8.08 23.74
N THR A 174 -25.34 8.70 23.44
CA THR A 174 -26.63 8.03 23.36
C THR A 174 -26.73 7.37 21.99
N ILE A 175 -26.39 6.08 21.92
CA ILE A 175 -26.76 5.26 20.77
C ILE A 175 -28.24 4.91 20.94
N ASP A 176 -29.05 5.19 19.92
CA ASP A 176 -30.46 4.84 19.94
C ASP A 176 -30.61 3.30 19.97
N PRO A 177 -31.20 2.72 21.04
CA PRO A 177 -31.38 1.27 21.15
C PRO A 177 -32.19 0.69 19.99
N GLY A 178 -33.10 1.45 19.38
CA GLY A 178 -33.89 0.99 18.22
C GLY A 178 -33.03 0.74 16.97
N VAL A 179 -32.03 1.60 16.74
CA VAL A 179 -31.05 1.43 15.65
C VAL A 179 -30.19 0.20 15.90
N LEU A 180 -29.74 0.00 17.14
CA LEU A 180 -28.93 -1.17 17.51
C LEU A 180 -29.70 -2.48 17.27
N VAL A 181 -30.96 -2.55 17.70
CA VAL A 181 -31.82 -3.72 17.49
C VAL A 181 -32.04 -3.97 15.99
N THR A 182 -32.32 -2.93 15.21
CA THR A 182 -32.54 -3.07 13.76
C THR A 182 -31.30 -3.59 13.05
N VAL A 183 -30.12 -3.08 13.39
CA VAL A 183 -28.84 -3.56 12.87
C VAL A 183 -28.63 -5.03 13.24
N LEU A 184 -28.86 -5.42 14.49
CA LEU A 184 -28.71 -6.81 14.93
C LEU A 184 -29.65 -7.77 14.20
N VAL A 185 -30.94 -7.40 14.07
CA VAL A 185 -31.93 -8.21 13.34
C VAL A 185 -31.54 -8.34 11.87
N SER A 186 -31.13 -7.23 11.23
CA SER A 186 -30.70 -7.26 9.83
C SER A 186 -29.48 -8.15 9.61
N LEU A 187 -28.52 -8.18 10.56
CA LEU A 187 -27.33 -9.02 10.50
C LEU A 187 -27.70 -10.52 10.61
N ILE A 188 -28.62 -10.87 11.50
CA ILE A 188 -29.11 -12.26 11.66
C ILE A 188 -29.80 -12.73 10.38
N VAL A 189 -30.73 -11.93 9.84
CA VAL A 189 -31.45 -12.27 8.60
C VAL A 189 -30.49 -12.41 7.42
N ALA A 190 -29.55 -11.47 7.28
CA ALA A 190 -28.52 -11.54 6.24
C ALA A 190 -27.64 -12.78 6.38
N SER A 191 -27.29 -13.17 7.61
CA SER A 191 -26.50 -14.39 7.86
C SER A 191 -27.27 -15.65 7.44
N ILE A 192 -28.56 -15.76 7.78
CA ILE A 192 -29.38 -16.93 7.41
C ILE A 192 -29.51 -17.05 5.89
N LEU A 193 -29.91 -15.95 5.23
CA LEU A 193 -30.08 -15.93 3.78
C LEU A 193 -28.75 -16.16 3.06
N GLY A 194 -27.66 -15.58 3.57
CA GLY A 194 -26.32 -15.76 3.03
C GLY A 194 -25.83 -17.20 3.16
N SER A 195 -26.00 -17.83 4.32
CA SER A 195 -25.65 -19.25 4.51
C SER A 195 -26.46 -20.17 3.61
N PHE A 196 -27.76 -19.91 3.42
CA PHE A 196 -28.57 -20.66 2.47
C PHE A 196 -28.04 -20.51 1.04
N ALA A 197 -27.82 -19.27 0.57
CA ALA A 197 -27.30 -19.02 -0.77
C ALA A 197 -25.92 -19.68 -1.00
N ILE A 198 -25.02 -19.59 -0.02
CA ILE A 198 -23.72 -20.28 -0.05
C ILE A 198 -23.94 -21.79 -0.21
N SER A 199 -24.80 -22.41 0.61
CA SER A 199 -25.05 -23.86 0.53
C SER A 199 -25.52 -24.31 -0.87
N GLN A 200 -26.34 -23.50 -1.54
CA GLN A 200 -26.82 -23.81 -2.89
C GLN A 200 -25.71 -23.68 -3.93
N LEU A 201 -24.89 -22.62 -3.84
CA LEU A 201 -23.80 -22.37 -4.78
C LEU A 201 -22.62 -23.34 -4.61
N GLN A 202 -22.37 -23.83 -3.39
CA GLN A 202 -21.35 -24.85 -3.11
C GLN A 202 -21.61 -26.17 -3.82
N VAL A 203 -22.88 -26.50 -4.11
CA VAL A 203 -23.24 -27.72 -4.88
C VAL A 203 -22.87 -27.56 -6.36
N VAL A 204 -22.83 -26.33 -6.87
CA VAL A 204 -22.63 -26.04 -8.29
C VAL A 204 -21.15 -25.90 -8.67
N SER A 205 -20.27 -25.55 -7.72
CA SER A 205 -18.85 -25.34 -7.99
C SER A 205 -17.96 -25.78 -6.83
N GLU A 206 -17.03 -26.71 -7.10
CA GLU A 206 -16.01 -27.16 -6.15
C GLU A 206 -15.09 -26.01 -5.73
N ASN A 207 -14.59 -25.19 -6.66
CA ASN A 207 -13.78 -24.02 -6.32
C ASN A 207 -14.53 -23.03 -5.41
N PHE A 208 -15.83 -22.81 -5.63
CA PHE A 208 -16.63 -21.95 -4.75
C PHE A 208 -16.80 -22.57 -3.36
N LYS A 209 -16.94 -23.89 -3.28
CA LYS A 209 -16.97 -24.65 -2.03
C LYS A 209 -15.68 -24.48 -1.25
N ASP A 210 -14.53 -24.60 -1.90
CA ASP A 210 -13.23 -24.44 -1.23
C ASP A 210 -13.06 -23.02 -0.68
N VAL A 211 -13.40 -21.99 -1.47
CA VAL A 211 -13.35 -20.59 -1.02
C VAL A 211 -14.25 -20.35 0.18
N THR A 212 -15.50 -20.82 0.14
CA THR A 212 -16.48 -20.56 1.20
C THR A 212 -16.22 -21.38 2.47
N GLN A 213 -15.70 -22.60 2.35
CA GLN A 213 -15.20 -23.37 3.49
C GLN A 213 -13.96 -22.71 4.09
N GLY A 214 -13.05 -22.18 3.25
CA GLY A 214 -11.92 -21.35 3.67
C GLY A 214 -12.37 -20.14 4.48
N ILE A 215 -13.40 -19.40 4.02
CA ILE A 215 -13.99 -18.28 4.77
C ILE A 215 -14.52 -18.75 6.13
N ALA A 216 -15.27 -19.85 6.18
CA ALA A 216 -15.85 -20.36 7.42
C ALA A 216 -14.77 -20.78 8.42
N HIS A 217 -13.74 -21.49 7.93
CA HIS A 217 -12.59 -21.89 8.74
C HIS A 217 -11.82 -20.67 9.24
N PHE A 218 -11.59 -19.67 8.38
CA PHE A 218 -10.97 -18.41 8.75
C PHE A 218 -11.75 -17.67 9.85
N LEU A 219 -13.07 -17.54 9.72
CA LEU A 219 -13.89 -16.90 10.75
C LEU A 219 -13.85 -17.70 12.06
N GLY A 220 -13.97 -19.03 11.97
CA GLY A 220 -13.84 -19.92 13.13
C GLY A 220 -12.48 -19.77 13.82
N SER A 221 -11.38 -19.70 13.07
CA SER A 221 -10.02 -19.56 13.60
C SER A 221 -9.75 -18.17 14.17
N LEU A 222 -10.32 -17.10 13.60
CA LEU A 222 -10.25 -15.76 14.18
C LEU A 222 -10.84 -15.72 15.59
N PHE A 223 -12.00 -16.35 15.82
CA PHE A 223 -12.70 -16.29 17.10
C PHE A 223 -12.26 -17.35 18.10
N SER A 224 -11.86 -18.55 17.64
CA SER A 224 -11.41 -19.63 18.53
C SER A 224 -9.99 -19.40 19.07
N ASN A 225 -9.11 -18.76 18.28
CA ASN A 225 -7.76 -18.39 18.72
C ASN A 225 -7.73 -17.12 19.60
N LEU A 226 -8.87 -16.47 19.81
CA LEU A 226 -9.07 -15.42 20.81
C LEU A 226 -9.23 -16.04 22.22
N THR A 227 -8.32 -16.95 22.61
CA THR A 227 -8.15 -17.38 24.01
C THR A 227 -7.54 -16.23 24.80
N TRP A 228 -8.35 -15.22 25.06
CA TRP A 228 -8.11 -14.17 26.03
C TRP A 228 -7.78 -14.82 27.39
N LEU A 229 -6.55 -14.66 27.89
CA LEU A 229 -6.06 -14.93 29.26
C LEU A 229 -4.95 -15.98 29.45
N ASP A 230 -4.42 -16.65 28.43
CA ASP A 230 -3.47 -17.73 28.76
C ASP A 230 -2.03 -17.33 29.11
N TYR A 231 -1.55 -16.08 28.93
CA TYR A 231 -0.21 -15.73 29.42
C TYR A 231 -0.08 -14.28 29.89
N LEU A 232 -0.10 -14.08 31.21
CA LEU A 232 0.43 -12.85 31.83
C LEU A 232 1.90 -12.62 31.45
N CYS A 233 2.67 -13.69 31.20
CA CYS A 233 4.05 -13.63 30.70
C CYS A 233 4.15 -12.95 29.33
N ASP A 234 3.20 -13.20 28.42
CA ASP A 234 3.14 -12.58 27.11
C ASP A 234 2.89 -11.07 27.22
N LEU A 235 2.11 -10.64 28.21
CA LEU A 235 1.92 -9.21 28.49
C LEU A 235 3.22 -8.53 28.96
N PHE A 236 4.09 -9.22 29.70
CA PHE A 236 5.38 -8.65 30.13
C PHE A 236 6.37 -8.48 28.97
N ILE A 237 6.30 -9.32 27.94
CA ILE A 237 7.18 -9.25 26.76
C ILE A 237 6.56 -8.34 25.70
N TYR A 238 5.34 -8.64 25.24
CA TYR A 238 4.69 -7.94 24.15
C TYR A 238 4.16 -6.56 24.57
N GLY A 239 3.83 -6.42 25.86
CA GLY A 239 3.26 -5.18 26.39
C GLY A 239 4.19 -3.98 26.26
N PRO A 240 5.48 -4.08 26.67
CA PRO A 240 6.47 -3.04 26.43
C PRO A 240 6.79 -2.80 24.96
N LEU A 241 6.94 -3.85 24.14
CA LEU A 241 7.26 -3.72 22.70
C LEU A 241 6.13 -3.05 21.89
N SER A 242 4.88 -3.22 22.33
CA SER A 242 3.72 -2.56 21.70
C SER A 242 3.56 -1.09 22.09
N LEU A 243 4.30 -0.58 23.09
CA LEU A 243 4.28 0.85 23.43
C LEU A 243 4.90 1.73 22.33
N PRO A 244 6.13 1.45 21.83
CA PRO A 244 6.67 2.14 20.66
C PRO A 244 5.77 2.04 19.44
N LEU A 245 5.28 0.85 19.11
CA LEU A 245 4.42 0.65 17.94
C LEU A 245 3.09 1.40 18.09
N GLY A 246 2.47 1.40 19.26
CA GLY A 246 1.24 2.17 19.49
C GLY A 246 1.48 3.68 19.49
N ALA A 247 2.70 4.14 19.80
CA ALA A 247 3.10 5.55 19.65
C ALA A 247 3.34 5.91 18.17
N TYR A 248 3.91 4.99 17.40
CA TYR A 248 4.02 5.09 15.94
C TYR A 248 2.62 5.19 15.29
N LEU A 249 1.70 4.26 15.60
CA LEU A 249 0.33 4.27 15.06
C LEU A 249 -0.44 5.53 15.48
N TYR A 250 -0.28 5.98 16.72
CA TYR A 250 -0.87 7.25 17.16
C TYR A 250 -0.31 8.43 16.37
N GLY A 251 1.01 8.45 16.14
CA GLY A 251 1.72 9.48 15.37
C GLY A 251 1.34 9.51 13.89
N LEU A 252 0.94 8.36 13.33
CA LEU A 252 0.50 8.21 11.94
C LEU A 252 -0.99 8.52 11.75
N ILE A 253 -1.85 7.99 12.61
CA ILE A 253 -3.31 8.02 12.43
C ILE A 253 -3.93 9.27 13.06
N ILE A 254 -3.56 9.60 14.30
CA ILE A 254 -4.33 10.55 15.12
C ILE A 254 -3.64 11.91 15.20
N ALA A 255 -2.34 11.91 15.52
CA ALA A 255 -1.58 13.13 15.72
C ALA A 255 -1.55 14.08 14.51
N PRO A 256 -1.53 13.61 13.24
CA PRO A 256 -1.48 14.53 12.11
C PRO A 256 -2.75 15.35 11.95
N VAL A 257 -3.92 14.84 12.37
CA VAL A 257 -5.18 15.60 12.34
C VAL A 257 -5.14 16.79 13.32
N ILE A 258 -4.50 16.60 14.48
CA ILE A 258 -4.24 17.68 15.44
C ILE A 258 -3.35 18.76 14.80
N HIS A 259 -2.33 18.35 14.05
CA HIS A 259 -1.34 19.25 13.48
C HIS A 259 -1.74 19.89 12.15
N GLN A 260 -2.62 19.26 11.36
CA GLN A 260 -3.17 19.83 10.12
C GLN A 260 -3.94 21.13 10.33
N LYS A 261 -4.55 21.30 11.51
CA LYS A 261 -5.13 22.59 11.92
C LYS A 261 -4.08 23.72 12.03
N ALA A 262 -2.78 23.39 11.98
CA ALA A 262 -1.67 24.33 12.10
C ALA A 262 -0.80 24.49 10.84
N SER A 263 -0.68 23.47 9.96
CA SER A 263 0.10 23.59 8.71
C SER A 263 -0.22 22.44 7.73
N LYS A 264 -0.58 22.79 6.48
CA LYS A 264 -0.59 21.85 5.36
C LYS A 264 0.75 21.91 4.64
N ALA A 265 1.35 20.75 4.36
CA ALA A 265 2.44 20.69 3.39
C ALA A 265 1.83 20.99 2.01
N ASP A 266 2.06 22.19 1.51
CA ASP A 266 1.53 22.63 0.22
C ASP A 266 2.40 22.09 -0.93
N TYR A 267 1.76 21.50 -1.95
CA TYR A 267 2.42 21.03 -3.15
C TYR A 267 3.26 22.14 -3.80
N ALA A 268 2.77 23.38 -3.79
CA ALA A 268 3.51 24.52 -4.34
C ALA A 268 4.82 24.79 -3.56
N SER A 269 4.82 24.62 -2.23
CA SER A 269 6.01 24.77 -1.40
C SER A 269 7.06 23.70 -1.69
N ILE A 270 6.63 22.44 -1.86
CA ILE A 270 7.53 21.34 -2.22
C ILE A 270 8.07 21.53 -3.64
N GLN A 271 7.23 21.98 -4.57
CA GLN A 271 7.64 22.27 -5.94
C GLN A 271 8.66 23.42 -6.00
N GLY A 272 8.49 24.47 -5.21
CA GLY A 272 9.45 25.58 -5.10
C GLY A 272 10.79 25.18 -4.47
N LYS A 273 10.79 24.20 -3.55
CA LYS A 273 12.04 23.60 -3.07
C LYS A 273 12.69 22.74 -4.16
N LEU A 274 11.87 22.00 -4.92
CA LEU A 274 12.36 21.13 -5.98
C LEU A 274 12.98 21.92 -7.14
N SER A 275 12.46 23.11 -7.46
CA SER A 275 13.08 23.96 -8.49
C SER A 275 14.52 24.33 -8.20
N ASN A 276 14.94 24.40 -6.93
CA ASN A 276 16.33 24.69 -6.57
C ASN A 276 17.29 23.55 -6.94
N TYR A 277 16.78 22.32 -7.12
CA TYR A 277 17.58 21.16 -7.52
C TYR A 277 17.61 20.93 -9.03
N ARG A 278 16.95 21.79 -9.83
CA ARG A 278 16.87 21.66 -11.30
C ARG A 278 18.11 22.19 -12.00
N VAL A 279 19.24 21.53 -11.77
CA VAL A 279 20.57 21.98 -12.23
C VAL A 279 20.97 21.31 -13.56
N LEU A 280 20.39 20.16 -13.91
CA LEU A 280 20.85 19.37 -15.06
C LEU A 280 20.51 20.07 -16.39
N PRO A 281 21.52 20.41 -17.23
CA PRO A 281 21.28 21.00 -18.54
C PRO A 281 20.54 20.04 -19.48
N TYR A 282 19.71 20.60 -20.37
CA TYR A 282 18.92 19.78 -21.30
C TYR A 282 19.79 19.00 -22.30
N TYR A 283 20.93 19.54 -22.74
CA TYR A 283 21.87 18.83 -23.62
C TYR A 283 22.42 17.55 -22.99
N SER A 284 22.83 17.60 -21.72
CA SER A 284 23.29 16.41 -20.98
C SER A 284 22.20 15.34 -20.94
N THR A 285 20.95 15.78 -20.81
CA THR A 285 19.81 14.88 -20.78
C THR A 285 19.56 14.21 -22.14
N TYR A 286 19.71 14.95 -23.25
CA TYR A 286 19.64 14.38 -24.58
C TYR A 286 20.78 13.42 -24.89
N ILE A 287 21.99 13.71 -24.43
CA ILE A 287 23.14 12.80 -24.58
C ILE A 287 22.83 11.48 -23.87
N ILE A 288 22.38 11.52 -22.61
CA ILE A 288 22.05 10.32 -21.84
C ILE A 288 20.96 9.48 -22.53
N ILE A 289 19.82 10.09 -22.86
CA ILE A 289 18.69 9.35 -23.47
C ILE A 289 19.06 8.89 -24.87
N GLY A 290 19.73 9.73 -25.65
CA GLY A 290 20.18 9.42 -27.01
C GLY A 290 21.18 8.26 -27.05
N SER A 291 22.16 8.25 -26.14
CA SER A 291 23.12 7.14 -26.02
C SER A 291 22.43 5.81 -25.68
N LEU A 292 21.45 5.82 -24.77
CA LEU A 292 20.68 4.62 -24.47
C LEU A 292 19.84 4.16 -25.66
N CYS A 293 19.19 5.09 -26.36
CA CYS A 293 18.46 4.76 -27.57
C CYS A 293 19.37 4.10 -28.60
N LEU A 294 20.57 4.65 -28.84
CA LEU A 294 21.55 4.09 -29.77
C LEU A 294 21.95 2.66 -29.37
N ILE A 295 22.28 2.44 -28.09
CA ILE A 295 22.64 1.11 -27.58
C ILE A 295 21.47 0.12 -27.74
N TYR A 296 20.25 0.55 -27.44
CA TYR A 296 19.07 -0.31 -27.60
C TYR A 296 18.75 -0.60 -29.07
N SER A 297 18.95 0.36 -29.99
CA SER A 297 18.85 0.12 -31.43
C SER A 297 19.86 -0.93 -31.87
N LEU A 298 21.13 -0.77 -31.48
CA LEU A 298 22.20 -1.70 -31.83
C LEU A 298 21.89 -3.12 -31.32
N PHE A 299 21.46 -3.22 -30.06
CA PHE A 299 21.06 -4.49 -29.46
C PHE A 299 19.89 -5.15 -30.19
N LEU A 300 18.85 -4.40 -30.58
CA LEU A 300 17.73 -4.97 -31.32
C LEU A 300 18.14 -5.47 -32.70
N VAL A 301 19.00 -4.73 -33.40
CA VAL A 301 19.53 -5.16 -34.70
C VAL A 301 20.29 -6.47 -34.56
N THR A 302 21.19 -6.60 -33.58
CA THR A 302 21.93 -7.85 -33.35
C THR A 302 21.02 -8.99 -32.88
N SER A 303 20.05 -8.70 -32.02
CA SER A 303 19.12 -9.70 -31.48
C SER A 303 18.22 -10.33 -32.55
N ILE A 304 17.86 -9.58 -33.61
CA ILE A 304 17.09 -10.12 -34.73
C ILE A 304 17.88 -11.21 -35.46
N PHE A 305 19.20 -11.00 -35.67
CA PHE A 305 20.06 -12.01 -36.29
C PHE A 305 20.23 -13.25 -35.40
N ASP A 306 20.30 -13.08 -34.09
CA ASP A 306 20.37 -14.21 -33.14
C ASP A 306 19.06 -15.03 -33.14
N LEU A 307 17.90 -14.37 -33.24
CA LEU A 307 16.58 -15.02 -33.20
C LEU A 307 16.35 -15.97 -34.39
N GLN A 308 16.89 -15.65 -35.55
CA GLN A 308 16.83 -16.50 -36.75
C GLN A 308 17.54 -17.85 -36.54
N SER A 309 18.61 -17.88 -35.72
CA SER A 309 19.35 -19.11 -35.40
C SER A 309 18.63 -20.01 -34.40
N LEU A 310 17.85 -19.43 -33.48
CA LEU A 310 17.12 -20.17 -32.44
C LEU A 310 15.83 -20.83 -32.93
N LEU A 311 15.18 -20.28 -33.96
CA LEU A 311 13.97 -20.86 -34.57
C LEU A 311 14.21 -22.20 -35.30
N GLN A 312 15.46 -22.64 -35.41
CA GLN A 312 15.85 -23.90 -36.06
C GLN A 312 16.01 -25.07 -35.09
N LEU A 313 15.85 -24.85 -33.76
CA LEU A 313 16.02 -25.88 -32.74
C LEU A 313 14.66 -26.37 -32.21
N ASN A 314 14.27 -27.58 -32.61
CA ASN A 314 12.93 -28.12 -32.37
C ASN A 314 12.66 -28.72 -30.97
N HIS A 315 13.61 -28.68 -30.03
CA HIS A 315 13.34 -29.05 -28.64
C HIS A 315 14.20 -28.21 -27.69
N ILE A 316 13.57 -27.35 -26.89
CA ILE A 316 14.21 -26.58 -25.83
C ILE A 316 14.14 -27.41 -24.54
N SER A 317 15.29 -27.65 -23.89
CA SER A 317 15.31 -28.35 -22.61
C SER A 317 14.65 -27.50 -21.51
N PRO A 318 14.11 -28.11 -20.43
CA PRO A 318 13.56 -27.36 -19.30
C PRO A 318 14.56 -26.38 -18.68
N GLN A 319 15.84 -26.78 -18.63
CA GLN A 319 16.94 -25.96 -18.10
C GLN A 319 17.21 -24.75 -19.00
N ASP A 320 17.19 -24.92 -20.31
CA ASP A 320 17.40 -23.84 -21.28
C ASP A 320 16.22 -22.87 -21.30
N ALA A 321 14.99 -23.39 -21.23
CA ALA A 321 13.78 -22.57 -21.13
C ALA A 321 13.79 -21.74 -19.85
N SER A 322 14.13 -22.34 -18.71
CA SER A 322 14.20 -21.65 -17.42
C SER A 322 15.31 -20.60 -17.41
N SER A 323 16.53 -20.95 -17.83
CA SER A 323 17.66 -20.01 -17.85
C SER A 323 17.37 -18.81 -18.77
N THR A 324 16.80 -19.06 -19.94
CA THR A 324 16.42 -18.01 -20.90
C THR A 324 15.31 -17.11 -20.38
N ALA A 325 14.27 -17.67 -19.75
CA ALA A 325 13.16 -16.91 -19.19
C ALA A 325 13.59 -16.09 -17.97
N VAL A 326 14.33 -16.67 -17.04
CA VAL A 326 14.81 -15.99 -15.82
C VAL A 326 15.82 -14.91 -16.15
N ALA A 327 16.78 -15.19 -17.04
CA ALA A 327 17.74 -14.18 -17.49
C ALA A 327 17.02 -13.03 -18.23
N GLY A 328 16.09 -13.37 -19.13
CA GLY A 328 15.27 -12.39 -19.84
C GLY A 328 14.45 -11.52 -18.90
N PHE A 329 13.85 -12.11 -17.87
CA PHE A 329 13.13 -11.38 -16.82
C PHE A 329 14.03 -10.37 -16.10
N TRP A 330 15.17 -10.80 -15.54
CA TRP A 330 16.05 -9.89 -14.79
C TRP A 330 16.68 -8.80 -15.67
N GLN A 331 17.01 -9.12 -16.92
CA GLN A 331 17.48 -8.13 -17.89
C GLN A 331 16.41 -7.08 -18.17
N LEU A 332 15.16 -7.50 -18.40
CA LEU A 332 14.02 -6.59 -18.51
C LEU A 332 13.90 -5.69 -17.28
N VAL A 333 13.86 -6.27 -16.07
CA VAL A 333 13.66 -5.50 -14.83
C VAL A 333 14.71 -4.41 -14.69
N ARG A 334 15.99 -4.74 -14.93
CA ARG A 334 17.09 -3.77 -14.83
C ARG A 334 16.98 -2.65 -15.86
N ILE A 335 16.69 -2.98 -17.12
CA ILE A 335 16.56 -1.99 -18.21
C ILE A 335 15.33 -1.10 -18.00
N ALA A 336 14.19 -1.68 -17.64
CA ALA A 336 12.98 -0.93 -17.35
C ALA A 336 13.19 0.02 -16.16
N LEU A 337 13.79 -0.47 -15.06
CA LEU A 337 14.09 0.34 -13.89
C LEU A 337 15.06 1.48 -14.23
N LEU A 338 16.09 1.22 -15.04
CA LEU A 338 16.98 2.27 -15.55
C LEU A 338 16.20 3.36 -16.31
N ASN A 339 15.34 2.97 -17.26
CA ASN A 339 14.59 3.92 -18.08
C ASN A 339 13.58 4.74 -17.26
N PHE A 340 12.87 4.12 -16.31
CA PHE A 340 11.99 4.83 -15.38
C PHE A 340 12.76 5.73 -14.41
N THR A 341 13.95 5.30 -13.95
CA THR A 341 14.82 6.13 -13.12
C THR A 341 15.28 7.35 -13.88
N ILE A 342 15.67 7.21 -15.15
CA ILE A 342 16.05 8.34 -16.00
C ILE A 342 14.88 9.29 -16.18
N LEU A 343 13.67 8.79 -16.46
CA LEU A 343 12.47 9.63 -16.53
C LEU A 343 12.23 10.40 -15.22
N ALA A 344 12.39 9.75 -14.07
CA ALA A 344 12.24 10.39 -12.75
C ALA A 344 13.33 11.44 -12.51
N LEU A 345 14.60 11.12 -12.78
CA LEU A 345 15.72 12.06 -12.66
C LEU A 345 15.52 13.28 -13.56
N CYS A 346 15.04 13.06 -14.77
CA CYS A 346 14.68 14.12 -15.70
C CYS A 346 13.57 15.03 -15.14
N TYR A 347 12.56 14.45 -14.50
CA TYR A 347 11.49 15.21 -13.85
C TYR A 347 11.98 16.06 -12.67
N PHE A 348 12.87 15.49 -11.84
CA PHE A 348 13.34 16.15 -10.60
C PHE A 348 14.49 17.14 -10.83
N PHE A 349 15.42 16.84 -11.72
CA PHE A 349 16.70 17.56 -11.84
C PHE A 349 16.88 18.34 -13.14
N SER A 350 16.08 18.09 -14.19
CA SER A 350 16.24 18.83 -15.45
C SER A 350 15.78 20.27 -15.34
N SER A 351 16.58 21.20 -15.87
CA SER A 351 16.26 22.63 -15.90
C SER A 351 15.04 22.95 -16.78
N VAL A 352 14.78 22.13 -17.80
CA VAL A 352 13.62 22.22 -18.70
C VAL A 352 13.00 20.84 -18.84
N PHE A 353 11.67 20.76 -18.81
CA PHE A 353 11.00 19.48 -19.02
C PHE A 353 11.20 18.99 -20.46
N ILE A 354 11.75 17.78 -20.59
CA ILE A 354 12.16 17.20 -21.89
C ILE A 354 10.98 17.00 -22.82
N TRP A 355 9.82 16.65 -22.27
CA TRP A 355 8.59 16.43 -23.03
C TRP A 355 7.98 17.72 -23.59
N ASP A 356 8.45 18.90 -23.17
CA ASP A 356 8.03 20.18 -23.75
C ASP A 356 8.72 20.44 -25.11
N LYS A 357 9.84 19.77 -25.39
CA LYS A 357 10.58 19.89 -26.67
C LYS A 357 10.26 18.72 -27.59
N LYS A 358 10.03 19.00 -28.88
CA LYS A 358 9.72 17.98 -29.89
C LYS A 358 10.76 16.86 -29.94
N ILE A 359 12.04 17.23 -29.99
CA ILE A 359 13.17 16.27 -30.04
C ILE A 359 13.21 15.43 -28.76
N GLY A 360 13.05 16.05 -27.58
CA GLY A 360 13.01 15.34 -26.31
C GLY A 360 11.85 14.34 -26.21
N LYS A 361 10.67 14.72 -26.69
CA LYS A 361 9.51 13.83 -26.77
C LYS A 361 9.78 12.63 -27.70
N ILE A 362 10.45 12.83 -28.84
CA ILE A 362 10.83 11.73 -29.75
C ILE A 362 11.80 10.77 -29.06
N PHE A 363 12.87 11.27 -28.46
CA PHE A 363 13.84 10.43 -27.73
C PHE A 363 13.20 9.65 -26.59
N LEU A 364 12.32 10.29 -25.82
CA LEU A 364 11.64 9.62 -24.71
C LEU A 364 10.61 8.58 -25.20
N THR A 365 9.95 8.86 -26.32
CA THR A 365 9.05 7.91 -26.98
C THR A 365 9.83 6.69 -27.46
N LEU A 366 10.99 6.91 -28.11
CA LEU A 366 11.86 5.84 -28.57
C LEU A 366 12.39 4.99 -27.40
N LEU A 367 12.84 5.64 -26.33
CA LEU A 367 13.32 4.98 -25.11
C LEU A 367 12.25 4.04 -24.52
N PHE A 368 11.02 4.53 -24.36
CA PHE A 368 9.92 3.71 -23.80
C PHE A 368 9.33 2.73 -24.81
N ALA A 369 9.45 2.96 -26.12
CA ALA A 369 9.14 1.96 -27.14
C ALA A 369 10.10 0.77 -27.04
N TYR A 370 11.40 1.02 -26.81
CA TYR A 370 12.36 -0.05 -26.53
C TYR A 370 12.05 -0.78 -25.23
N THR A 371 11.74 -0.07 -24.15
CA THR A 371 11.28 -0.71 -22.89
C THR A 371 10.09 -1.63 -23.14
N LEU A 372 9.11 -1.19 -23.95
CA LEU A 372 7.93 -2.00 -24.28
C LEU A 372 8.30 -3.24 -25.08
N ALA A 373 9.15 -3.09 -26.10
CA ALA A 373 9.62 -4.22 -26.91
C ALA A 373 10.33 -5.27 -26.05
N PHE A 374 11.22 -4.85 -25.15
CA PHE A 374 11.89 -5.76 -24.22
C PHE A 374 10.90 -6.41 -23.24
N ALA A 375 9.89 -5.66 -22.78
CA ALA A 375 8.88 -6.20 -21.88
C ALA A 375 8.04 -7.28 -22.56
N LEU A 376 7.65 -7.07 -23.82
CA LEU A 376 6.94 -8.05 -24.63
C LEU A 376 7.80 -9.28 -24.95
N LEU A 377 9.10 -9.10 -25.20
CA LEU A 377 10.03 -10.22 -25.43
C LEU A 377 10.21 -11.08 -24.18
N ALA A 378 10.32 -10.48 -23.00
CA ALA A 378 10.35 -11.21 -21.75
C ALA A 378 8.99 -11.86 -21.43
N ALA A 379 7.87 -11.19 -21.73
CA ALA A 379 6.53 -11.76 -21.62
C ALA A 379 6.38 -13.01 -22.52
N TRP A 380 6.85 -12.94 -23.77
CA TRP A 380 6.87 -14.07 -24.68
C TRP A 380 7.67 -15.25 -24.12
N LYS A 381 8.90 -15.00 -23.61
CA LYS A 381 9.73 -16.04 -22.99
C LYS A 381 9.07 -16.66 -21.77
N LEU A 382 8.44 -15.86 -20.90
CA LEU A 382 7.82 -16.35 -19.68
C LEU A 382 6.47 -17.03 -19.93
N PHE A 383 5.52 -16.33 -20.55
CA PHE A 383 4.17 -16.84 -20.77
C PHE A 383 4.09 -17.83 -21.94
N GLY A 384 4.69 -17.48 -23.08
CA GLY A 384 4.58 -18.26 -24.33
C GLY A 384 5.43 -19.52 -24.36
N ILE A 385 6.63 -19.48 -23.76
CA ILE A 385 7.53 -20.64 -23.70
C ILE A 385 7.43 -21.30 -22.33
N TYR A 386 7.81 -20.59 -21.26
CA TYR A 386 8.09 -21.25 -19.98
C TYR A 386 6.84 -21.76 -19.25
N ILE A 387 5.81 -20.91 -19.09
CA ILE A 387 4.55 -21.30 -18.44
C ILE A 387 3.75 -22.26 -19.32
N ASN A 388 3.70 -22.02 -20.63
CA ASN A 388 2.96 -22.89 -21.55
C ASN A 388 3.51 -24.32 -21.60
N LEU A 389 4.84 -24.50 -21.56
CA LEU A 389 5.46 -25.84 -21.64
C LEU A 389 5.54 -26.55 -20.28
N TYR A 390 5.67 -25.81 -19.17
CA TYR A 390 6.01 -26.40 -17.86
C TYR A 390 5.04 -26.02 -16.73
N GLY A 391 3.93 -25.36 -17.05
CA GLY A 391 2.89 -24.99 -16.09
C GLY A 391 3.19 -23.74 -15.26
N LEU A 392 2.26 -23.41 -14.37
CA LEU A 392 2.37 -22.29 -13.44
C LEU A 392 3.09 -22.71 -12.16
N THR A 393 3.97 -21.86 -11.65
CA THR A 393 4.63 -22.03 -10.34
C THR A 393 4.62 -20.69 -9.59
N PRO A 394 4.82 -20.68 -8.25
CA PRO A 394 4.88 -19.46 -7.45
C PRO A 394 5.70 -18.32 -8.07
N LEU A 395 6.95 -18.63 -8.42
CA LEU A 395 7.88 -17.65 -8.97
C LEU A 395 7.50 -17.20 -10.38
N ARG A 396 6.91 -18.10 -11.20
CA ARG A 396 6.43 -17.75 -12.54
C ARG A 396 5.22 -16.83 -12.47
N LEU A 397 4.31 -17.04 -11.50
CA LEU A 397 3.15 -16.18 -11.29
C LEU A 397 3.56 -14.78 -10.83
N ILE A 398 4.46 -14.69 -9.83
CA ILE A 398 4.98 -13.40 -9.34
C ILE A 398 5.72 -12.65 -10.45
N SER A 399 6.59 -13.35 -11.20
CA SER A 399 7.31 -12.77 -12.34
C SER A 399 6.34 -12.31 -13.43
N GLY A 400 5.31 -13.09 -13.71
CA GLY A 400 4.27 -12.77 -14.69
C GLY A 400 3.50 -11.51 -14.30
N TRP A 401 3.04 -11.41 -13.05
CA TRP A 401 2.42 -10.20 -12.52
C TRP A 401 3.34 -8.98 -12.62
N PHE A 402 4.63 -9.12 -12.30
CA PHE A 402 5.55 -8.01 -12.39
C PHE A 402 5.76 -7.53 -13.84
N ILE A 403 5.86 -8.46 -14.80
CA ILE A 403 5.95 -8.12 -16.23
C ILE A 403 4.69 -7.36 -16.69
N THR A 404 3.49 -7.78 -16.30
CA THR A 404 2.25 -7.10 -16.72
C THR A 404 2.16 -5.69 -16.14
N VAL A 405 2.60 -5.47 -14.89
CA VAL A 405 2.76 -4.15 -14.29
C VAL A 405 3.72 -3.27 -15.09
N LEU A 406 4.90 -3.79 -15.46
CA LEU A 406 5.88 -3.04 -16.25
C LEU A 406 5.36 -2.68 -17.65
N ILE A 407 4.69 -3.61 -18.34
CA ILE A 407 4.05 -3.35 -19.64
C ILE A 407 3.03 -2.24 -19.49
N PHE A 408 2.13 -2.34 -18.50
CA PHE A 408 1.08 -1.36 -18.27
C PHE A 408 1.66 0.03 -17.97
N TRP A 409 2.66 0.12 -17.08
CA TRP A 409 3.34 1.38 -16.77
C TRP A 409 4.01 1.98 -18.01
N THR A 410 4.64 1.16 -18.83
CA THR A 410 5.31 1.60 -20.06
C THR A 410 4.30 2.12 -21.07
N CYS A 411 3.19 1.42 -21.28
CA CYS A 411 2.08 1.87 -22.13
C CYS A 411 1.49 3.18 -21.64
N LEU A 412 1.28 3.34 -20.33
CA LEU A 412 0.79 4.58 -19.74
C LEU A 412 1.77 5.73 -19.91
N THR A 413 3.07 5.49 -19.80
CA THR A 413 4.10 6.50 -20.08
C THR A 413 4.07 6.93 -21.54
N LEU A 414 4.04 5.99 -22.49
CA LEU A 414 3.93 6.30 -23.93
C LEU A 414 2.65 7.09 -24.23
N ALA A 415 1.51 6.66 -23.70
CA ALA A 415 0.25 7.37 -23.84
C ALA A 415 0.32 8.79 -23.26
N ARG A 416 0.97 8.96 -22.09
CA ARG A 416 1.15 10.27 -21.45
C ARG A 416 2.00 11.21 -22.30
N LEU A 417 2.99 10.68 -23.02
CA LEU A 417 3.79 11.48 -23.95
C LEU A 417 2.92 11.97 -25.10
N CYS A 418 2.02 11.14 -25.62
CA CYS A 418 1.08 11.54 -26.68
C CYS A 418 0.05 12.57 -26.21
N LYS A 419 -0.60 12.32 -25.06
CA LYS A 419 -1.65 13.15 -24.48
C LYS A 419 -1.45 13.31 -22.98
N SER A 420 -1.61 14.51 -22.44
CA SER A 420 -1.53 14.74 -20.99
C SER A 420 -2.75 14.13 -20.27
N PHE A 421 -2.48 13.30 -19.26
CA PHE A 421 -3.45 12.81 -18.29
C PHE A 421 -2.72 12.30 -17.03
N ASP A 422 -3.47 11.92 -15.99
CA ASP A 422 -2.95 11.47 -14.70
C ASP A 422 -2.40 10.02 -14.75
N SER A 423 -1.44 9.76 -15.63
CA SER A 423 -0.90 8.41 -15.86
C SER A 423 -0.32 7.74 -14.60
N VAL A 424 0.35 8.50 -13.74
CA VAL A 424 0.95 7.97 -12.50
C VAL A 424 -0.14 7.47 -11.54
N ARG A 425 -1.27 8.19 -11.45
CA ARG A 425 -2.41 7.78 -10.63
C ARG A 425 -2.99 6.44 -11.11
N LEU A 426 -3.16 6.29 -12.42
CA LEU A 426 -3.64 5.04 -13.03
C LEU A 426 -2.63 3.90 -12.85
N ALA A 427 -1.34 4.17 -12.98
CA ALA A 427 -0.28 3.18 -12.76
C ALA A 427 -0.30 2.64 -11.32
N ILE A 428 -0.48 3.53 -10.33
CA ILE A 428 -0.59 3.16 -8.92
C ILE A 428 -1.87 2.34 -8.68
N PHE A 429 -3.02 2.75 -9.24
CA PHE A 429 -4.26 1.98 -9.12
C PHE A 429 -4.15 0.58 -9.71
N TYR A 430 -3.60 0.45 -10.91
CA TYR A 430 -3.38 -0.86 -11.52
C TYR A 430 -2.47 -1.74 -10.66
N THR A 431 -1.36 -1.18 -10.17
CA THR A 431 -0.42 -1.91 -9.31
C THR A 431 -1.09 -2.37 -8.03
N LEU A 432 -1.84 -1.48 -7.37
CA LEU A 432 -2.55 -1.77 -6.13
C LEU A 432 -3.61 -2.86 -6.31
N ILE A 433 -4.44 -2.76 -7.35
CA ILE A 433 -5.52 -3.71 -7.63
C ILE A 433 -4.94 -5.06 -8.02
N SER A 434 -4.04 -5.09 -9.02
CA SER A 434 -3.42 -6.34 -9.48
C SER A 434 -2.63 -7.03 -8.38
N PHE A 435 -1.94 -6.28 -7.53
CA PHE A 435 -1.26 -6.81 -6.36
C PHE A 435 -2.23 -7.44 -5.36
N SER A 436 -3.37 -6.78 -5.09
CA SER A 436 -4.38 -7.30 -4.18
C SER A 436 -5.06 -8.57 -4.72
N CYS A 437 -5.10 -8.74 -6.04
CA CYS A 437 -5.58 -9.97 -6.69
C CYS A 437 -4.54 -11.10 -6.73
N LEU A 438 -3.24 -10.80 -6.63
CA LEU A 438 -2.16 -11.78 -6.80
C LEU A 438 -2.26 -12.96 -5.79
N PRO A 439 -2.51 -12.75 -4.49
CA PRO A 439 -2.73 -13.86 -3.54
C PRO A 439 -3.90 -14.77 -3.91
N TYR A 440 -4.96 -14.25 -4.51
CA TYR A 440 -6.12 -15.04 -4.94
C TYR A 440 -5.74 -15.93 -6.12
N LEU A 441 -4.99 -15.39 -7.09
CA LEU A 441 -4.48 -16.19 -8.21
C LEU A 441 -3.54 -17.29 -7.72
N PHE A 442 -2.72 -16.98 -6.72
CA PHE A 442 -1.87 -17.98 -6.08
C PHE A 442 -2.72 -19.09 -5.44
N GLY A 443 -3.69 -18.71 -4.60
CA GLY A 443 -4.58 -19.63 -3.89
C GLY A 443 -5.43 -20.51 -4.80
N ILE A 444 -5.81 -20.02 -5.99
CA ILE A 444 -6.69 -20.74 -6.92
C ILE A 444 -5.91 -21.67 -7.88
N PHE A 445 -4.73 -21.25 -8.34
CA PHE A 445 -4.03 -21.96 -9.43
C PHE A 445 -2.83 -22.79 -8.97
N ILE A 446 -2.35 -22.59 -7.74
CA ILE A 446 -1.11 -23.21 -7.25
C ILE A 446 -1.33 -24.04 -5.99
N ASN A 447 -2.25 -23.60 -5.12
CA ASN A 447 -2.45 -24.18 -3.79
C ASN A 447 -3.29 -25.46 -3.81
#